data_AF-A0A2T6ZPI7-F1
#
_entry.id   AF-A0A2T6ZPI7-F1
#
_cell.length_a   1.000
_cell.length_b   1.000
_cell.length_c   1.000
_cell.angle_alpha   90.00
_cell.angle_beta   90.00
_cell.angle_gamma   90.00
#
_symmetry.space_group_name_H-M   'P 1'
#
loop_
_entity.id
_entity.type
_entity.pdbx_description
1 polymer ?
#
loop_
_entity_poly.entity_id
_entity_poly.type
_entity_poly.pdbx_seq_one_letter_code
_entity_poly.pdbx_strand_id
1 'polypeptide(L)'
;MAICVSKTFSKLSRNLHKMPTAEDFLTVAACMETILHEKPWVIHQSNIDESLTAVTLSNSPSSGPHFTIANPDEIYLALCNLTRTVLTLHRRRIRGGRYHLVITTLQSLLRCIIKRKPASLRKKSDKIVHPPWLLPAHSSTPTQLPPGITPAGVDEGFNRLLGTFCEPSVGSVRPRHAGATAGIDSEREKEKREVAGCVGGLLGEVLKGGLAGGFEGDVSIGVGKIFQALGGEGVKVFAYGLDKEGRAMLRGMWEEFKKGDGGEMW
;
A
#
# COMPACT_ATOMS: atom_id res chain seq x y z
N MET A 1 26.39 -1.60 19.58
CA MET A 1 24.97 -2.06 19.66
C MET A 1 24.14 -1.61 18.45
N ALA A 2 24.09 -0.32 18.09
CA ALA A 2 23.28 0.20 16.97
C ALA A 2 23.52 -0.50 15.60
N ILE A 3 24.79 -0.74 15.24
CA ILE A 3 25.16 -1.45 14.00
C ILE A 3 24.60 -2.88 13.97
N CYS A 4 24.56 -3.56 15.11
CA CYS A 4 24.03 -4.92 15.21
C CYS A 4 22.53 -4.94 14.95
N VAL A 5 21.78 -4.02 15.58
CA VAL A 5 20.31 -3.94 15.41
C VAL A 5 19.93 -3.61 13.96
N SER A 6 20.62 -2.68 13.31
CA SER A 6 20.38 -2.37 11.89
C SER A 6 20.64 -3.58 10.98
N LYS A 7 21.74 -4.32 11.20
CA LYS A 7 22.05 -5.54 10.44
C LYS A 7 21.02 -6.64 10.67
N THR A 8 20.56 -6.82 11.92
CA THR A 8 19.49 -7.75 12.25
C THR A 8 18.21 -7.37 11.52
N PHE A 9 17.82 -6.09 11.53
CA PHE A 9 16.65 -5.59 10.82
C PHE A 9 16.72 -5.88 9.30
N SER A 10 17.88 -5.64 8.68
CA SER A 10 18.11 -6.00 7.28
C SER A 10 17.94 -7.50 7.02
N LYS A 11 18.45 -8.34 7.93
CA LYS A 11 18.32 -9.80 7.82
C LYS A 11 16.85 -10.24 7.94
N LEU A 12 16.08 -9.65 8.87
CA LEU A 12 14.65 -9.91 9.01
C LEU A 12 13.90 -9.51 7.74
N SER A 13 14.11 -8.28 7.25
CA SER A 13 13.47 -7.76 6.04
C SER A 13 13.71 -8.65 4.81
N ARG A 14 14.98 -9.03 4.56
CA ARG A 14 15.34 -9.87 3.41
C ARG A 14 14.78 -11.29 3.45
N ASN A 15 14.44 -11.80 4.64
CA ASN A 15 13.93 -13.16 4.81
C ASN A 15 12.43 -13.22 5.08
N LEU A 16 11.75 -12.09 5.28
CA LEU A 16 10.30 -12.06 5.58
C LEU A 16 9.47 -12.89 4.59
N HIS A 17 9.68 -12.71 3.28
CA HIS A 17 8.95 -13.45 2.23
C HIS A 17 9.32 -14.94 2.14
N LYS A 18 10.34 -15.40 2.88
CA LYS A 18 10.84 -16.79 2.90
C LYS A 18 10.41 -17.56 4.15
N MET A 19 9.57 -16.95 5.00
CA MET A 19 9.14 -17.60 6.23
C MET A 19 8.29 -18.85 5.90
N PRO A 20 8.55 -19.99 6.57
CA PRO A 20 7.89 -21.25 6.25
C PRO A 20 6.47 -21.32 6.80
N THR A 21 6.19 -20.60 7.88
CA THR A 21 4.88 -20.59 8.55
C THR A 21 4.32 -19.17 8.66
N ALA A 22 3.00 -19.05 8.74
CA ALA A 22 2.34 -17.77 8.92
C ALA A 22 2.68 -17.15 10.29
N GLU A 23 2.83 -17.97 11.33
CA GLU A 23 3.21 -17.52 12.67
C GLU A 23 4.63 -16.91 12.70
N ASP A 24 5.61 -17.57 12.07
CA ASP A 24 6.97 -17.04 11.94
C ASP A 24 6.97 -15.72 11.15
N PHE A 25 6.17 -15.66 10.08
CA PHE A 25 6.00 -14.46 9.27
C PHE A 25 5.47 -13.30 10.11
N LEU A 26 4.39 -13.51 10.85
CA LEU A 26 3.77 -12.48 11.70
C LEU A 26 4.71 -12.06 12.82
N THR A 27 5.44 -13.00 13.43
CA THR A 27 6.44 -12.72 14.46
C THR A 27 7.57 -11.85 13.93
N VAL A 28 8.10 -12.19 12.75
CA VAL A 28 9.15 -11.39 12.09
C VAL A 28 8.63 -10.00 11.71
N ALA A 29 7.41 -9.91 11.19
CA ALA A 29 6.77 -8.62 10.88
C ALA A 29 6.60 -7.75 12.13
N ALA A 30 6.13 -8.32 13.24
CA ALA A 30 5.98 -7.62 14.52
C ALA A 30 7.33 -7.16 15.11
N CYS A 31 8.37 -7.99 14.99
CA CYS A 31 9.74 -7.63 15.35
C CYS A 31 10.27 -6.45 14.52
N MET A 32 10.05 -6.48 13.20
CA MET A 32 10.41 -5.38 12.32
C MET A 32 9.68 -4.09 12.71
N GLU A 33 8.36 -4.15 12.95
CA GLU A 33 7.57 -3.01 13.39
C GLU A 33 8.07 -2.44 14.72
N THR A 34 8.34 -3.31 15.70
CA THR A 34 8.89 -2.91 17.01
C THR A 34 10.23 -2.18 16.85
N ILE A 35 11.15 -2.67 16.02
CA ILE A 35 12.44 -2.01 15.80
C ILE A 35 12.27 -0.66 15.10
N LEU A 36 11.37 -0.57 14.11
CA LEU A 36 11.05 0.68 13.41
C LEU A 36 10.50 1.76 14.35
N HIS A 37 9.70 1.35 15.35
CA HIS A 37 9.07 2.23 16.34
C HIS A 37 10.01 2.62 17.48
N GLU A 38 10.63 1.63 18.13
CA GLU A 38 11.38 1.82 19.37
C GLU A 38 12.81 2.31 19.13
N LYS A 39 13.38 2.04 17.96
CA LYS A 39 14.79 2.32 17.65
C LYS A 39 14.98 3.12 16.35
N PRO A 40 14.25 4.22 16.09
CA PRO A 40 14.29 4.91 14.80
C PRO A 40 15.68 5.45 14.43
N TRP A 41 16.56 5.69 15.41
CA TRP A 41 17.93 6.16 15.17
C TRP A 41 18.87 5.09 14.59
N VAL A 42 18.55 3.79 14.69
CA VAL A 42 19.35 2.71 14.10
C VAL A 42 18.92 2.37 12.67
N ILE A 43 17.80 2.93 12.22
CA ILE A 43 17.24 2.69 10.90
C ILE A 43 17.92 3.61 9.87
N HIS A 44 18.59 3.00 8.91
CA HIS A 44 19.24 3.67 7.78
C HIS A 44 18.40 3.57 6.49
N GLN A 45 18.82 4.26 5.44
CA GLN A 45 18.10 4.25 4.15
C GLN A 45 17.90 2.84 3.60
N SER A 46 18.95 2.02 3.64
CA SER A 46 18.89 0.63 3.16
C SER A 46 17.82 -0.19 3.89
N ASN A 47 17.62 0.05 5.19
CA ASN A 47 16.58 -0.62 5.96
C ASN A 47 15.17 -0.25 5.47
N ILE A 48 14.94 1.02 5.10
CA ILE A 48 13.66 1.47 4.55
C ILE A 48 13.39 0.81 3.20
N ASP A 49 14.38 0.85 2.30
CA ASP A 49 14.27 0.28 0.97
C ASP A 49 14.04 -1.25 1.04
N GLU A 50 14.73 -1.93 1.96
CA GLU A 50 14.55 -3.37 2.24
C GLU A 50 13.18 -3.68 2.84
N SER A 51 12.60 -2.82 3.67
CA SER A 51 11.27 -3.01 4.24
C SER A 51 10.18 -2.95 3.17
N LEU A 52 10.23 -1.91 2.32
CA LEU A 52 9.30 -1.76 1.20
C LEU A 52 9.45 -2.89 0.18
N THR A 53 10.69 -3.31 -0.08
CA THR A 53 10.99 -4.47 -0.92
C THR A 53 10.44 -5.75 -0.31
N ALA A 54 10.61 -5.96 1.00
CA ALA A 54 10.11 -7.14 1.71
C ALA A 54 8.58 -7.27 1.59
N VAL A 55 7.85 -6.18 1.82
CA VAL A 55 6.38 -6.14 1.64
C VAL A 55 6.02 -6.47 0.19
N THR A 56 6.70 -5.85 -0.77
CA THR A 56 6.43 -6.07 -2.21
C THR A 56 6.69 -7.53 -2.62
N LEU A 57 7.77 -8.14 -2.14
CA LEU A 57 8.10 -9.54 -2.41
C LEU A 57 7.13 -10.50 -1.74
N SER A 58 6.68 -10.23 -0.51
CA SER A 58 5.65 -11.01 0.16
C SER A 58 4.33 -11.00 -0.61
N ASN A 59 4.01 -9.92 -1.32
CA ASN A 59 2.84 -9.79 -2.18
C ASN A 59 3.08 -10.25 -3.63
N SER A 60 4.28 -10.71 -3.96
CA SER A 60 4.60 -11.18 -5.31
C SER A 60 4.07 -12.60 -5.54
N PRO A 61 3.44 -12.89 -6.69
CA PRO A 61 3.05 -14.26 -7.05
C PRO A 61 4.20 -15.26 -7.12
N SER A 62 5.41 -14.80 -7.46
CA SER A 62 6.58 -15.68 -7.67
C SER A 62 7.47 -15.86 -6.45
N SER A 63 7.34 -14.98 -5.45
CA SER A 63 8.26 -14.90 -4.31
C SER A 63 7.56 -14.80 -2.97
N GLY A 64 6.24 -14.64 -2.95
CA GLY A 64 5.47 -14.61 -1.73
C GLY A 64 5.50 -15.98 -1.03
N PRO A 65 5.41 -15.99 0.32
CA PRO A 65 5.46 -17.23 1.08
C PRO A 65 4.23 -18.10 0.79
N HIS A 66 4.42 -19.41 0.92
CA HIS A 66 3.34 -20.39 0.87
C HIS A 66 3.03 -20.87 2.27
N PHE A 67 1.79 -20.66 2.72
CA PHE A 67 1.32 -21.12 4.02
C PHE A 67 0.24 -22.18 3.85
N THR A 68 0.32 -23.23 4.66
CA THR A 68 -0.70 -24.30 4.69
C THR A 68 -1.97 -23.83 5.41
N ILE A 69 -1.81 -23.06 6.49
CA ILE A 69 -2.89 -22.50 7.29
C ILE A 69 -2.49 -21.07 7.62
N ALA A 70 -3.33 -20.11 7.23
CA ALA A 70 -3.11 -18.71 7.51
C ALA A 70 -4.43 -17.95 7.52
N ASN A 71 -4.54 -16.97 8.40
CA ASN A 71 -5.56 -15.94 8.30
C ASN A 71 -5.07 -14.85 7.32
N PRO A 72 -5.69 -14.68 6.15
CA PRO A 72 -5.24 -13.70 5.16
C PRO A 72 -5.27 -12.26 5.67
N ASP A 73 -6.23 -11.92 6.54
CA ASP A 73 -6.37 -10.58 7.09
C ASP A 73 -5.18 -10.23 8.00
N GLU A 74 -4.75 -11.15 8.85
CA GLU A 74 -3.61 -10.90 9.77
C GLU A 74 -2.32 -10.61 9.00
N ILE A 75 -2.04 -11.40 7.96
CA ILE A 75 -0.87 -11.19 7.09
C ILE A 75 -0.98 -9.86 6.37
N TYR A 76 -2.15 -9.57 5.80
CA TYR A 76 -2.39 -8.34 5.06
C TYR A 76 -2.27 -7.09 5.93
N LEU A 77 -2.85 -7.11 7.12
CA LEU A 77 -2.78 -6.04 8.09
C LEU A 77 -1.35 -5.85 8.60
N ALA A 78 -0.60 -6.92 8.87
CA ALA A 78 0.81 -6.82 9.26
C ALA A 78 1.66 -6.11 8.19
N LEU A 79 1.44 -6.44 6.91
CA LEU A 79 2.13 -5.79 5.79
C LEU A 79 1.72 -4.32 5.60
N CYS A 80 0.43 -4.02 5.74
CA CYS A 80 -0.08 -2.65 5.73
C CYS A 80 0.50 -1.83 6.89
N ASN A 81 0.56 -2.41 8.10
CA ASN A 81 1.08 -1.77 9.31
C ASN A 81 2.58 -1.48 9.17
N LEU A 82 3.38 -2.42 8.68
CA LEU A 82 4.80 -2.18 8.39
C LEU A 82 5.00 -0.99 7.44
N THR A 83 4.23 -0.95 6.35
CA THR A 83 4.30 0.14 5.37
C THR A 83 3.86 1.46 6.00
N ARG A 84 2.79 1.45 6.81
CA ARG A 84 2.28 2.63 7.53
C ARG A 84 3.32 3.17 8.52
N THR A 85 3.98 2.30 9.27
CA THR A 85 5.02 2.64 10.24
C THR A 85 6.23 3.26 9.54
N VAL A 86 6.65 2.71 8.39
CA VAL A 86 7.67 3.33 7.53
C VAL A 86 7.25 4.73 7.06
N LEU A 87 6.01 4.89 6.56
CA LEU A 87 5.51 6.19 6.08
C LEU A 87 5.30 7.22 7.20
N THR A 88 5.04 6.78 8.42
CA THR A 88 4.77 7.70 9.55
C THR A 88 6.07 8.16 10.19
N LEU A 89 6.99 7.24 10.45
CA LEU A 89 8.19 7.51 11.24
C LEU A 89 9.41 7.84 10.38
N HIS A 90 9.49 7.26 9.17
CA HIS A 90 10.69 7.30 8.35
C HIS A 90 10.51 8.05 7.02
N ARG A 91 9.40 8.78 6.86
CA ARG A 91 9.02 9.50 5.63
C ARG A 91 10.10 10.39 5.04
N ARG A 92 10.87 11.06 5.89
CA ARG A 92 11.96 11.96 5.46
C ARG A 92 13.05 11.24 4.67
N ARG A 93 13.21 9.94 4.88
CA ARG A 93 14.15 9.08 4.13
C ARG A 93 13.58 8.64 2.77
N ILE A 94 12.28 8.79 2.57
CA ILE A 94 11.59 8.45 1.31
C ILE A 94 11.58 9.68 0.38
N ARG A 95 11.38 10.87 0.96
CA ARG A 95 11.42 12.15 0.26
C ARG A 95 12.70 12.29 -0.56
N GLY A 96 12.59 12.92 -1.74
CA GLY A 96 13.73 13.11 -2.64
C GLY A 96 13.96 11.96 -3.61
N GLY A 97 12.87 11.31 -4.06
CA GLY A 97 12.89 10.43 -5.23
C GLY A 97 12.56 8.95 -5.00
N ARG A 98 12.26 8.52 -3.77
CA ARG A 98 11.95 7.10 -3.46
C ARG A 98 10.47 6.77 -3.41
N TYR A 99 9.59 7.73 -3.73
CA TYR A 99 8.16 7.47 -3.79
C TYR A 99 7.78 6.38 -4.79
N HIS A 100 8.60 6.12 -5.81
CA HIS A 100 8.40 4.97 -6.71
C HIS A 100 8.40 3.62 -5.96
N LEU A 101 9.22 3.45 -4.91
CA LEU A 101 9.20 2.24 -4.08
C LEU A 101 7.90 2.14 -3.29
N VAL A 102 7.45 3.24 -2.70
CA VAL A 102 6.18 3.30 -1.97
C VAL A 102 5.01 2.99 -2.89
N ILE A 103 4.94 3.62 -4.07
CA ILE A 103 3.89 3.36 -5.06
C ILE A 103 3.90 1.88 -5.48
N THR A 104 5.07 1.30 -5.71
CA THR A 104 5.19 -0.13 -6.04
C THR A 104 4.66 -1.01 -4.91
N THR A 105 4.99 -0.69 -3.66
CA THR A 105 4.48 -1.40 -2.48
C THR A 105 2.97 -1.26 -2.34
N LEU A 106 2.42 -0.05 -2.47
CA LEU A 106 0.98 0.20 -2.41
C LEU A 106 0.22 -0.53 -3.52
N GLN A 107 0.75 -0.54 -4.75
CA GLN A 107 0.17 -1.30 -5.86
C GLN A 107 0.18 -2.81 -5.56
N SER A 108 1.25 -3.34 -4.95
CA SER A 108 1.30 -4.77 -4.55
C SER A 108 0.24 -5.12 -3.50
N LEU A 109 -0.01 -4.22 -2.53
CA LEU A 109 -1.03 -4.37 -1.51
C LEU A 109 -2.44 -4.22 -2.09
N LEU A 110 -2.63 -3.30 -3.03
CA LEU A 110 -3.90 -3.12 -3.75
C LEU A 110 -4.28 -4.39 -4.52
N ARG A 111 -3.31 -5.06 -5.17
CA ARG A 111 -3.57 -6.32 -5.89
C ARG A 111 -4.10 -7.42 -4.99
N CYS A 112 -3.76 -7.41 -3.71
CA CYS A 112 -4.25 -8.41 -2.76
C CYS A 112 -5.76 -8.28 -2.51
N ILE A 113 -6.33 -7.09 -2.63
CA ILE A 113 -7.75 -6.82 -2.35
C ILE A 113 -8.64 -6.79 -3.60
N ILE A 114 -8.08 -7.02 -4.79
CA ILE A 114 -8.87 -7.16 -6.02
C ILE A 114 -9.61 -8.50 -5.99
N LYS A 115 -10.89 -8.51 -6.38
CA LYS A 115 -11.68 -9.74 -6.36
C LYS A 115 -11.09 -10.80 -7.27
N ARG A 116 -11.04 -12.03 -6.76
CA ARG A 116 -10.60 -13.18 -7.54
C ARG A 116 -11.68 -13.61 -8.51
N LYS A 117 -11.35 -13.64 -9.81
CA LYS A 117 -12.16 -14.39 -10.77
C LYS A 117 -12.01 -15.90 -10.51
N PRO A 118 -13.12 -16.66 -10.51
CA PRO A 118 -13.09 -18.12 -10.53
C PRO A 118 -12.23 -18.63 -11.67
N ALA A 119 -11.54 -19.76 -11.47
CA ALA A 119 -10.64 -20.33 -12.49
C ALA A 119 -11.33 -20.56 -13.84
N SER A 120 -12.62 -20.91 -13.83
CA SER A 120 -13.45 -21.10 -15.03
C SER A 120 -13.72 -19.82 -15.83
N LEU A 121 -13.63 -18.65 -15.19
CA LEU A 121 -13.88 -17.34 -15.81
C LEU A 121 -12.59 -16.58 -16.14
N ARG A 122 -11.42 -17.13 -15.80
CA ARG A 122 -10.13 -16.50 -16.07
C ARG A 122 -9.79 -16.63 -17.56
N LYS A 123 -9.56 -15.48 -18.19
CA LYS A 123 -9.04 -15.42 -19.56
C LYS A 123 -7.51 -15.43 -19.51
N LYS A 124 -6.86 -15.93 -20.57
CA LYS A 124 -5.38 -15.84 -20.72
C LYS A 124 -4.84 -14.40 -20.66
N SER A 125 -5.71 -13.41 -20.88
CA SER A 125 -5.41 -11.98 -20.77
C SER A 125 -5.51 -11.42 -19.36
N ASP A 126 -6.03 -12.16 -18.38
CA ASP A 126 -6.12 -11.69 -16.99
C ASP A 126 -4.72 -11.66 -16.37
N LYS A 127 -4.21 -10.45 -16.12
CA LYS A 127 -2.85 -10.21 -15.61
C LYS A 127 -2.76 -10.15 -14.08
N ILE A 128 -3.90 -10.20 -13.39
CA ILE A 128 -3.96 -10.09 -11.93
C ILE A 128 -3.76 -11.47 -11.33
N VAL A 129 -2.62 -11.64 -10.68
CA VAL A 129 -2.24 -12.87 -9.97
C VAL A 129 -2.02 -12.52 -8.51
N HIS A 130 -2.64 -13.29 -7.62
CA HIS A 130 -2.56 -13.11 -6.18
C HIS A 130 -1.33 -13.80 -5.60
N PRO A 131 -0.80 -13.31 -4.47
CA PRO A 131 0.32 -13.97 -3.83
C PRO A 131 -0.06 -15.35 -3.26
N PRO A 132 0.92 -16.24 -3.08
CA PRO A 132 0.65 -17.65 -2.76
C PRO A 132 0.00 -17.86 -1.38
N TRP A 133 0.25 -16.98 -0.41
CA TRP A 133 -0.37 -17.01 0.92
C TRP A 133 -1.86 -16.63 0.92
N LEU A 134 -2.34 -15.96 -0.14
CA LEU A 134 -3.75 -15.59 -0.29
C LEU A 134 -4.52 -16.66 -1.10
N LEU A 135 -3.82 -17.60 -1.73
CA LEU A 135 -4.42 -18.70 -2.48
C LEU A 135 -4.89 -19.80 -1.52
N PRO A 136 -6.02 -20.46 -1.80
CA PRO A 136 -6.48 -21.56 -0.97
C PRO A 136 -5.47 -22.70 -0.97
N ALA A 137 -5.06 -23.12 0.23
CA ALA A 137 -4.40 -24.40 0.42
C ALA A 137 -5.45 -25.50 0.24
N HIS A 138 -5.43 -26.17 -0.93
CA HIS A 138 -6.18 -27.38 -1.29
C HIS A 138 -7.43 -27.70 -0.43
N SER A 139 -8.44 -26.81 -0.43
CA SER A 139 -9.71 -27.11 0.22
C SER A 139 -10.52 -28.03 -0.70
N SER A 140 -10.72 -29.28 -0.29
CA SER A 140 -11.45 -30.34 -0.99
C SER A 140 -12.97 -30.12 -1.07
N THR A 141 -13.47 -28.93 -0.72
CA THR A 141 -14.89 -28.55 -0.76
C THR A 141 -15.17 -27.59 -1.93
N PRO A 142 -15.97 -27.97 -2.95
CA PRO A 142 -16.10 -27.20 -4.20
C PRO A 142 -17.00 -25.94 -4.14
N THR A 143 -17.57 -25.57 -2.99
CA THR A 143 -18.78 -24.74 -2.98
C THR A 143 -18.63 -23.34 -2.37
N GLN A 144 -17.49 -22.99 -1.78
CA GLN A 144 -17.28 -21.64 -1.23
C GLN A 144 -15.96 -21.05 -1.71
N LEU A 145 -16.04 -19.86 -2.32
CA LEU A 145 -14.87 -19.06 -2.66
C LEU A 145 -14.06 -18.85 -1.35
N PRO A 146 -12.75 -19.14 -1.32
CA PRO A 146 -11.96 -18.99 -0.10
C PRO A 146 -12.03 -17.53 0.36
N PRO A 147 -11.97 -17.26 1.69
CA PRO A 147 -12.02 -15.89 2.19
C PRO A 147 -10.84 -15.12 1.59
N GLY A 148 -11.17 -14.09 0.80
CA GLY A 148 -10.22 -13.04 0.45
C GLY A 148 -9.97 -12.17 1.68
N ILE A 149 -9.35 -11.02 1.47
CA ILE A 149 -9.26 -10.01 2.53
C ILE A 149 -10.67 -9.53 2.86
N THR A 150 -11.05 -9.50 4.13
CA THR A 150 -12.40 -9.08 4.52
C THR A 150 -12.60 -7.58 4.28
N PRO A 151 -13.84 -7.10 4.14
CA PRO A 151 -14.11 -5.67 4.06
C PRO A 151 -13.50 -4.86 5.22
N ALA A 152 -13.49 -5.42 6.44
CA ALA A 152 -12.85 -4.80 7.59
C ALA A 152 -11.31 -4.73 7.42
N GLY A 153 -10.69 -5.80 6.92
CA GLY A 153 -9.26 -5.82 6.58
C GLY A 153 -8.87 -4.81 5.49
N VAL A 154 -9.75 -4.58 4.50
CA VAL A 154 -9.56 -3.53 3.49
C VAL A 154 -9.55 -2.14 4.12
N ASP A 155 -10.47 -1.87 5.04
CA ASP A 155 -10.60 -0.57 5.68
C ASP A 155 -9.44 -0.28 6.66
N GLU A 156 -9.19 -1.21 7.60
CA GLU A 156 -8.13 -1.06 8.60
C GLU A 156 -6.73 -1.09 7.96
N GLY A 157 -6.58 -1.88 6.90
CA GLY A 157 -5.33 -2.02 6.14
C GLY A 157 -5.16 -0.92 5.10
N PHE A 158 -5.79 -1.10 3.94
CA PHE A 158 -5.49 -0.33 2.74
C PHE A 158 -5.99 1.11 2.81
N ASN A 159 -7.25 1.35 3.18
CA ASN A 159 -7.82 2.70 3.22
C ASN A 159 -7.04 3.59 4.21
N ARG A 160 -6.77 3.07 5.42
CA ARG A 160 -5.96 3.76 6.42
C ARG A 160 -4.53 4.03 5.96
N LEU A 161 -3.93 3.08 5.24
CA LEU A 161 -2.59 3.25 4.67
C LEU A 161 -2.57 4.34 3.59
N LEU A 162 -3.59 4.40 2.73
CA LEU A 162 -3.71 5.47 1.73
C LEU A 162 -3.91 6.84 2.36
N GLY A 163 -4.68 6.94 3.44
CA GLY A 163 -4.76 8.16 4.24
C GLY A 163 -3.38 8.59 4.74
N THR A 164 -2.62 7.67 5.32
CA THR A 164 -1.25 7.96 5.80
C THR A 164 -0.31 8.41 4.66
N PHE A 165 -0.45 7.81 3.48
CA PHE A 165 0.35 8.18 2.32
C PHE A 165 -0.02 9.55 1.76
N CYS A 166 -1.31 9.82 1.57
CA CYS A 166 -1.81 11.05 0.95
C CYS A 166 -1.78 12.26 1.89
N GLU A 167 -1.88 12.03 3.21
CA GLU A 167 -1.94 13.07 4.24
C GLU A 167 -0.70 13.00 5.15
N PRO A 168 0.45 13.54 4.72
CA PRO A 168 1.65 13.58 5.55
C PRO A 168 1.41 14.37 6.84
N SER A 169 1.76 13.76 7.99
CA SER A 169 1.69 14.42 9.30
C SER A 169 2.84 15.41 9.48
N VAL A 170 2.60 16.46 10.28
CA VAL A 170 3.63 17.46 10.63
C VAL A 170 4.89 16.82 11.21
N GLY A 171 4.73 15.81 12.06
CA GLY A 171 5.86 15.07 12.67
C GLY A 171 6.72 14.33 11.64
N SER A 172 6.08 13.76 10.61
CA SER A 172 6.77 13.01 9.56
C SER A 172 7.63 13.92 8.65
N VAL A 173 7.37 15.23 8.63
CA VAL A 173 7.96 16.18 7.67
C VAL A 173 8.95 17.18 8.28
N ARG A 174 9.01 17.34 9.62
CA ARG A 174 9.89 18.34 10.26
C ARG A 174 11.38 18.26 9.81
N PRO A 175 12.14 19.36 9.71
CA PRO A 175 13.58 19.28 9.49
C PRO A 175 14.33 18.68 10.70
N ARG A 176 15.49 18.04 10.49
CA ARG A 176 16.36 17.53 11.58
C ARG A 176 17.18 18.65 12.25
N HIS A 177 17.31 19.80 11.59
CA HIS A 177 17.98 20.98 12.13
C HIS A 177 16.96 22.10 12.31
N ALA A 178 16.70 22.45 13.57
CA ALA A 178 15.77 23.50 14.01
C ALA A 178 16.24 24.95 13.66
N GLY A 179 17.19 25.10 12.73
CA GLY A 179 17.77 26.38 12.32
C GLY A 179 17.46 26.81 10.88
N ALA A 180 16.71 26.00 10.12
CA ALA A 180 16.28 26.39 8.77
C ALA A 180 14.96 27.18 8.86
N THR A 181 14.98 28.40 8.32
CA THR A 181 13.88 29.37 8.25
C THR A 181 12.66 28.92 7.42
N ALA A 182 12.66 27.70 6.90
CA ALA A 182 11.53 27.13 6.17
C ALA A 182 10.47 26.63 7.17
N GLY A 183 9.31 27.30 7.18
CA GLY A 183 8.17 26.91 8.02
C GLY A 183 7.72 25.47 7.76
N ILE A 184 7.27 24.80 8.81
CA ILE A 184 6.76 23.41 8.80
C ILE A 184 5.71 23.20 7.70
N ASP A 185 4.88 24.22 7.45
CA ASP A 185 3.84 24.19 6.42
C ASP A 185 4.42 24.14 5.00
N SER A 186 5.55 24.81 4.75
CA SER A 186 6.24 24.77 3.44
C SER A 186 6.74 23.37 3.11
N GLU A 187 7.30 22.68 4.09
CA GLU A 187 7.80 21.32 3.90
C GLU A 187 6.66 20.32 3.72
N ARG A 188 5.55 20.50 4.46
CA ARG A 188 4.32 19.71 4.28
C ARG A 188 3.76 19.88 2.87
N GLU A 189 3.76 21.10 2.35
CA GLU A 189 3.21 21.38 1.03
C GLU A 189 4.10 20.87 -0.10
N LYS A 190 5.42 20.95 0.06
CA LYS A 190 6.36 20.31 -0.85
C LYS A 190 6.17 18.79 -0.88
N GLU A 191 5.97 18.19 0.28
CA GLU A 191 5.70 16.76 0.43
C GLU A 191 4.38 16.36 -0.24
N LYS A 192 3.28 17.12 -0.02
CA LYS A 192 2.02 16.88 -0.74
C LYS A 192 2.19 16.95 -2.25
N ARG A 193 2.99 17.89 -2.74
CA ARG A 193 3.28 18.02 -4.18
C ARG A 193 4.05 16.81 -4.73
N GLU A 194 5.00 16.26 -3.98
CA GLU A 194 5.70 15.02 -4.36
C GLU A 194 4.74 13.82 -4.40
N VAL A 195 3.83 13.71 -3.43
CA VAL A 195 2.78 12.68 -3.41
C VAL A 195 1.84 12.82 -4.60
N ALA A 196 1.33 14.03 -4.85
CA ALA A 196 0.47 14.33 -6.00
C ALA A 196 1.14 13.94 -7.33
N GLY A 197 2.45 14.16 -7.45
CA GLY A 197 3.23 13.80 -8.64
C GLY A 197 3.35 12.30 -8.91
N CYS A 198 3.12 11.43 -7.92
CA CYS A 198 3.30 9.98 -8.07
C CYS A 198 2.03 9.15 -7.83
N VAL A 199 1.04 9.67 -7.11
CA VAL A 199 -0.18 8.95 -6.73
C VAL A 199 -1.06 8.56 -7.94
N GLY A 200 -0.92 9.24 -9.08
CA GLY A 200 -1.59 8.86 -10.33
C GLY A 200 -1.24 7.43 -10.78
N GLY A 201 -0.02 6.95 -10.51
CA GLY A 201 0.36 5.56 -10.78
C GLY A 201 -0.46 4.56 -9.97
N LEU A 202 -0.86 4.92 -8.75
CA LEU A 202 -1.73 4.09 -7.92
C LEU A 202 -3.19 4.16 -8.40
N LEU A 203 -3.69 5.34 -8.77
CA LEU A 203 -5.02 5.49 -9.36
C LEU A 203 -5.20 4.62 -10.60
N GLY A 204 -4.18 4.54 -11.46
CA GLY A 204 -4.21 3.65 -12.62
C GLY A 204 -4.36 2.17 -12.25
N GLU A 205 -3.78 1.73 -11.14
CA GLU A 205 -3.93 0.35 -10.66
C GLU A 205 -5.30 0.12 -10.03
N VAL A 206 -5.88 1.14 -9.37
CA VAL A 206 -7.27 1.10 -8.87
C VAL A 206 -8.24 0.92 -10.03
N LEU A 207 -8.10 1.70 -11.11
CA LEU A 207 -8.96 1.57 -12.28
C LEU A 207 -8.85 0.17 -12.92
N LYS A 208 -7.64 -0.38 -13.03
CA LYS A 208 -7.46 -1.75 -13.53
C LYS A 208 -8.15 -2.78 -12.63
N GLY A 209 -8.05 -2.65 -11.31
CA GLY A 209 -8.72 -3.54 -10.36
C GLY A 209 -10.24 -3.45 -10.44
N GLY A 210 -10.77 -2.22 -10.53
CA GLY A 210 -12.19 -1.98 -10.75
C GLY A 210 -12.70 -2.66 -12.02
N LEU A 211 -12.01 -2.45 -13.15
CA LEU A 211 -12.35 -3.07 -14.43
C LEU A 211 -12.18 -4.61 -14.43
N ALA A 212 -11.29 -5.13 -13.59
CA ALA A 212 -11.05 -6.57 -13.48
C ALA A 212 -12.08 -7.33 -12.63
N GLY A 213 -13.02 -6.64 -11.98
CA GLY A 213 -14.06 -7.29 -11.17
C GLY A 213 -14.32 -6.64 -9.80
N GLY A 214 -13.64 -5.54 -9.50
CA GLY A 214 -13.81 -4.81 -8.24
C GLY A 214 -12.94 -5.33 -7.10
N PHE A 215 -13.28 -4.94 -5.88
CA PHE A 215 -12.47 -5.18 -4.67
C PHE A 215 -13.25 -5.95 -3.61
N GLU A 216 -12.55 -6.72 -2.78
CA GLU A 216 -13.15 -7.52 -1.67
C GLU A 216 -13.80 -6.65 -0.57
N GLY A 217 -13.59 -5.33 -0.59
CA GLY A 217 -14.21 -4.35 0.30
C GLY A 217 -14.36 -2.98 -0.38
N ASP A 218 -14.87 -1.99 0.36
CA ASP A 218 -14.99 -0.62 -0.15
C ASP A 218 -13.65 0.12 -0.08
N VAL A 219 -13.14 0.53 -1.24
CA VAL A 219 -11.90 1.30 -1.37
C VAL A 219 -12.16 2.80 -1.56
N SER A 220 -13.42 3.23 -1.58
CA SER A 220 -13.82 4.59 -1.95
C SER A 220 -13.21 5.64 -1.03
N ILE A 221 -13.11 5.35 0.27
CA ILE A 221 -12.47 6.22 1.26
C ILE A 221 -10.99 6.45 0.90
N GLY A 222 -10.24 5.38 0.64
CA GLY A 222 -8.83 5.47 0.26
C GLY A 222 -8.63 6.16 -1.09
N VAL A 223 -9.51 5.89 -2.07
CA VAL A 223 -9.49 6.56 -3.38
C VAL A 223 -9.82 8.05 -3.27
N GLY A 224 -10.73 8.43 -2.36
CA GLY A 224 -11.00 9.83 -2.03
C GLY A 224 -9.75 10.59 -1.59
N LYS A 225 -8.84 9.94 -0.86
CA LYS A 225 -7.56 10.54 -0.47
C LYS A 225 -6.60 10.74 -1.66
N ILE A 226 -6.63 9.84 -2.64
CA ILE A 226 -5.89 10.01 -3.90
C ILE A 226 -6.43 11.21 -4.67
N PHE A 227 -7.75 11.33 -4.74
CA PHE A 227 -8.45 12.43 -5.38
C PHE A 227 -8.17 13.79 -4.74
N GLN A 228 -8.19 13.86 -3.40
CA GLN A 228 -7.78 15.05 -2.66
C GLN A 228 -6.31 15.42 -2.93
N ALA A 229 -5.41 14.43 -3.02
CA ALA A 229 -3.99 14.68 -3.32
C ALA A 229 -3.74 15.16 -4.76
N LEU A 230 -4.45 14.60 -5.75
CA LEU A 230 -4.32 15.02 -7.17
C LEU A 230 -4.97 16.38 -7.44
N GLY A 231 -6.09 16.67 -6.75
CA GLY A 231 -6.96 17.78 -7.08
C GLY A 231 -7.66 17.62 -8.43
N GLY A 232 -8.61 18.52 -8.72
CA GLY A 232 -9.41 18.45 -9.95
C GLY A 232 -8.57 18.52 -11.23
N GLU A 233 -7.51 19.34 -11.24
CA GLU A 233 -6.64 19.45 -12.41
C GLU A 233 -5.76 18.21 -12.60
N GLY A 234 -5.22 17.63 -11.53
CA GLY A 234 -4.46 16.38 -11.60
C GLY A 234 -5.31 15.22 -12.12
N VAL A 235 -6.59 15.14 -11.72
CA VAL A 235 -7.53 14.14 -12.24
C VAL A 235 -7.81 14.34 -13.73
N LYS A 236 -7.99 15.58 -14.20
CA LYS A 236 -8.15 15.86 -15.64
C LYS A 236 -6.91 15.47 -16.44
N VAL A 237 -5.73 15.86 -15.97
CA VAL A 237 -4.45 15.52 -16.61
C VAL A 237 -4.30 14.01 -16.71
N PHE A 238 -4.59 13.29 -15.62
CA PHE A 238 -4.57 11.84 -15.59
C PHE A 238 -5.57 11.21 -16.58
N ALA A 239 -6.77 11.79 -16.70
CA ALA A 239 -7.81 11.30 -17.61
C ALA A 239 -7.40 11.33 -19.09
N TYR A 240 -6.52 12.25 -19.52
CA TYR A 240 -6.03 12.29 -20.91
C TYR A 240 -5.20 11.06 -21.29
N GLY A 241 -4.58 10.39 -20.32
CA GLY A 241 -3.78 9.18 -20.55
C GLY A 241 -4.60 7.88 -20.57
N LEU A 242 -5.92 7.97 -20.35
CA LEU A 242 -6.80 6.80 -20.24
C LEU A 242 -7.58 6.54 -21.53
N ASP A 243 -7.87 5.26 -21.77
CA ASP A 243 -8.77 4.82 -22.83
C ASP A 243 -10.25 5.16 -22.51
N LYS A 244 -11.19 4.75 -23.38
CA LYS A 244 -12.61 5.06 -23.21
C LYS A 244 -13.18 4.47 -21.91
N GLU A 245 -12.81 3.23 -21.60
CA GLU A 245 -13.31 2.46 -20.46
C GLU A 245 -12.76 3.01 -19.14
N GLY A 246 -11.44 3.23 -19.08
CA GLY A 246 -10.79 3.85 -17.93
C GLY A 246 -11.32 5.25 -17.64
N ARG A 247 -11.55 6.08 -18.67
CA ARG A 247 -12.17 7.41 -18.49
C ARG A 247 -13.60 7.33 -17.97
N ALA A 248 -14.39 6.34 -18.40
CA ALA A 248 -15.75 6.15 -17.91
C ALA A 248 -15.77 5.77 -16.43
N MET A 249 -14.91 4.82 -16.03
CA MET A 249 -14.78 4.42 -14.63
C MET A 249 -14.26 5.57 -13.76
N LEU A 250 -13.21 6.28 -14.20
CA LEU A 250 -12.67 7.43 -13.48
C LEU A 250 -13.73 8.51 -13.24
N ARG A 251 -14.56 8.82 -14.26
CA ARG A 251 -15.68 9.77 -14.10
C ARG A 251 -16.68 9.31 -13.05
N GLY A 252 -17.06 8.04 -13.05
CA GLY A 252 -17.97 7.48 -12.05
C GLY A 252 -17.44 7.68 -10.63
N MET A 253 -16.22 7.23 -10.37
CA MET A 253 -15.58 7.35 -9.05
C MET A 253 -15.40 8.80 -8.61
N TRP A 254 -15.05 9.70 -9.54
CA TRP A 254 -14.86 11.12 -9.26
C TRP A 254 -16.17 11.84 -8.90
N GLU A 255 -17.27 11.51 -9.58
CA GLU A 255 -18.59 12.07 -9.26
C GLU A 255 -19.14 11.53 -7.93
N GLU A 256 -18.88 10.26 -7.61
CA GLU A 256 -19.19 9.69 -6.29
C GLU A 256 -18.40 10.40 -5.18
N PHE A 257 -17.10 10.64 -5.39
CA PHE A 257 -16.27 11.41 -4.47
C PHE A 257 -16.81 12.82 -4.24
N LYS A 258 -17.16 13.57 -5.30
CA LYS A 258 -17.75 14.91 -5.18
C LYS A 258 -19.07 14.93 -4.41
N LYS A 259 -19.90 13.89 -4.57
CA LYS A 259 -21.19 13.77 -3.86
C LYS A 259 -20.97 13.49 -2.37
N GLY A 260 -19.98 12.67 -2.04
CA GLY A 260 -19.64 12.28 -0.66
C GLY A 260 -18.91 13.35 0.14
N ASP A 261 -18.04 14.14 -0.50
CA ASP A 261 -17.28 15.24 0.15
C ASP A 261 -18.10 16.55 0.26
N GLY A 262 -19.40 16.51 -0.05
CA GLY A 262 -20.38 17.55 0.25
C GLY A 262 -19.93 18.99 -0.07
N GLY A 263 -19.91 19.38 -1.34
CA GLY A 263 -20.15 20.78 -1.73
C GLY A 263 -19.30 21.90 -1.09
N GLU A 264 -18.12 21.61 -0.52
CA GLU A 264 -17.21 22.66 -0.02
C GLU A 264 -15.87 22.59 -0.74
N MET A 265 -15.85 23.10 -1.97
CA MET A 265 -14.71 23.80 -2.59
C MET A 265 -15.05 24.11 -4.06
N TRP A 266 -16.05 24.96 -4.28
CA TRP A 266 -16.11 25.97 -5.35
C TRP A 266 -17.04 27.10 -4.90
#